data_AF-A0A8H3AND0-F1
#
_entry.id   AF-A0A8H3AND0-F1
#
_cell.length_a   1.000
_cell.length_b   1.000
_cell.length_c   1.000
_cell.angle_alpha   90.00
_cell.angle_beta   90.00
_cell.angle_gamma   90.00
#
_symmetry.space_group_name_H-M   'P 1'
#
loop_
_entity.id
_entity.type
_entity.pdbx_description
1 polymer ?
#
loop_
_entity_poly.entity_id
_entity_poly.type
_entity_poly.pdbx_seq_one_letter_code
_entity_poly.pdbx_strand_id
1 'polypeptide(L)'
;MSRRFRIVASGTLFITHTLNVGTLPDHSQSSPATRASSVRRERGGASATALSVLAQFNHVAAYLVAPVGSGPEGEAMLKELEAANVNTRLCARRDASGVPAAYIMCATDGTKSVVNHNPIPDILHDEFVRLVAPLLSPPTPASGVEPDLSQAPFEWLHFEGRTVQTTLSNLTGLDGLAQDRGWRNKVVFSVEISRPARQGQEALVKHADVVFFSHAYASAQDYTAPRPFLLAMARLAAPHALLCVEWGQSGCAMLSIPTKEYFQSSPFVPDPRGTHRTAESLSASLWESVRSGTPFFSDFGDRADAHDTNGTGTPSQNGKKHTHSRSRATNGGGQDDWGKMYPESVRRSSPTPSSDDDDDERRTITGASWHPSMTGTTSSVAARQDVIEEAGAGDAFVAGMIFALSRRLLPGAPYSPGLQHLPGPDAEKGRWRLEECLRFGTEMVGRKIRRRGFDGLARAMEEVGWFED
;
A
#
# COMPACT_ATOMS: atom_id res chain seq x y z
N MET A 1 -4.01 14.25 25.79
CA MET A 1 -4.49 14.41 24.41
C MET A 1 -3.86 13.32 23.56
N SER A 2 -4.66 12.42 22.95
CA SER A 2 -4.12 11.36 22.09
C SER A 2 -3.44 11.98 20.86
N ARG A 3 -2.21 11.55 20.53
CA ARG A 3 -1.46 12.01 19.36
C ARG A 3 -2.24 11.62 18.09
N ARG A 4 -2.48 12.57 17.18
CA ARG A 4 -3.14 12.28 15.89
C ARG A 4 -2.26 11.38 15.03
N PHE A 5 -2.85 10.34 14.43
CA PHE A 5 -2.20 9.49 13.42
C PHE A 5 -2.12 10.25 12.09
N ARG A 6 -0.92 10.61 11.67
CA ARG A 6 -0.69 11.32 10.40
C ARG A 6 -0.23 10.32 9.35
N ILE A 7 -0.92 10.32 8.23
CA ILE A 7 -0.60 9.49 7.07
C ILE A 7 -0.43 10.35 5.83
N VAL A 8 0.63 10.08 5.07
CA VAL A 8 0.83 10.59 3.72
C VAL A 8 0.63 9.43 2.76
N ALA A 9 -0.19 9.60 1.71
CA ALA A 9 -0.30 8.63 0.64
C ALA A 9 -0.01 9.27 -0.72
N SER A 10 0.78 8.58 -1.54
CA SER A 10 1.14 8.98 -2.90
C SER A 10 0.46 8.08 -3.92
N GLY A 11 -0.31 8.65 -4.83
CA GLY A 11 -1.01 7.88 -5.85
C GLY A 11 -1.66 8.75 -6.92
N THR A 12 -2.76 8.26 -7.49
CA THR A 12 -3.46 8.94 -8.58
C THR A 12 -4.78 9.58 -8.22
N LEU A 13 -5.21 10.47 -9.10
CA LEU A 13 -6.58 10.96 -9.21
C LEU A 13 -7.03 10.91 -10.66
N PHE A 14 -8.23 10.42 -10.88
CA PHE A 14 -8.84 10.32 -12.19
C PHE A 14 -10.36 10.17 -12.04
N ILE A 15 -11.09 10.29 -13.15
CA ILE A 15 -12.54 10.10 -13.18
C ILE A 15 -12.87 8.83 -13.96
N THR A 16 -13.70 7.97 -13.39
CA THR A 16 -14.30 6.85 -14.09
C THR A 16 -15.71 7.22 -14.56
N HIS A 17 -15.96 7.05 -15.85
CA HIS A 17 -17.27 7.10 -16.44
C HIS A 17 -17.70 5.67 -16.77
N THR A 18 -18.71 5.15 -16.07
CA THR A 18 -19.28 3.82 -16.33
C THR A 18 -20.58 3.99 -17.10
N LEU A 19 -20.59 3.53 -18.35
CA LEU A 19 -21.72 3.56 -19.27
C LEU A 19 -22.30 2.14 -19.36
N ASN A 20 -23.52 1.94 -18.86
CA ASN A 20 -24.22 0.68 -19.06
C ASN A 20 -24.94 0.72 -20.41
N VAL A 21 -24.70 -0.25 -21.27
CA VAL A 21 -25.25 -0.35 -22.63
C VAL A 21 -25.92 -1.73 -22.81
N GLY A 22 -26.81 -1.85 -23.81
CA GLY A 22 -27.38 -3.17 -24.14
C GLY A 22 -26.29 -4.10 -24.67
N THR A 23 -25.60 -3.67 -25.72
CA THR A 23 -24.48 -4.36 -26.34
C THR A 23 -23.33 -3.39 -26.57
N LEU A 24 -22.10 -3.89 -26.64
CA LEU A 24 -20.96 -3.07 -27.03
C LEU A 24 -21.13 -2.60 -28.49
N PRO A 25 -20.69 -1.37 -28.84
CA PRO A 25 -20.71 -0.90 -30.22
C PRO A 25 -19.90 -1.84 -31.12
N ASP A 26 -20.48 -2.20 -32.26
CA ASP A 26 -19.84 -3.02 -33.31
C ASP A 26 -20.02 -2.34 -34.66
N HIS A 27 -18.95 -2.27 -35.46
CA HIS A 27 -18.93 -1.72 -36.81
C HIS A 27 -19.83 -2.48 -37.79
N SER A 28 -20.24 -3.71 -37.46
CA SER A 28 -21.18 -4.50 -38.27
C SER A 28 -22.64 -4.04 -38.15
N GLN A 29 -22.99 -3.22 -37.15
CA GLN A 29 -24.37 -2.80 -36.89
C GLN A 29 -24.77 -1.62 -37.78
N SER A 30 -26.02 -1.62 -38.28
CA SER A 30 -26.52 -0.56 -39.18
C SER A 30 -26.78 0.77 -38.48
N SER A 31 -26.81 0.80 -37.14
CA SER A 31 -26.90 2.02 -36.35
C SER A 31 -25.51 2.40 -35.83
N PRO A 32 -24.95 3.56 -36.22
CA PRO A 32 -23.59 3.97 -35.87
C PRO A 32 -23.45 4.43 -34.41
N ALA A 33 -24.53 4.45 -33.63
CA ALA A 33 -24.54 4.97 -32.26
C ALA A 33 -25.34 4.05 -31.31
N THR A 34 -24.77 3.83 -30.13
CA THR A 34 -25.39 3.08 -29.03
C THR A 34 -25.80 4.04 -27.92
N ARG A 35 -27.03 3.91 -27.41
CA ARG A 35 -27.52 4.67 -26.25
C ARG A 35 -27.22 3.92 -24.96
N ALA A 36 -26.57 4.59 -24.02
CA ALA A 36 -26.41 4.07 -22.67
C ALA A 36 -27.75 4.07 -21.91
N SER A 37 -28.03 2.98 -21.18
CA SER A 37 -29.17 2.87 -20.25
C SER A 37 -28.93 3.65 -18.96
N SER A 38 -27.67 3.79 -18.55
CA SER A 38 -27.26 4.67 -17.46
C SER A 38 -25.79 5.06 -17.60
N VAL A 39 -25.44 6.22 -17.04
CA VAL A 39 -24.07 6.72 -16.93
C VAL A 39 -23.80 7.06 -15.48
N ARG A 40 -22.66 6.58 -14.97
CA ARG A 40 -22.16 6.84 -13.62
C ARG A 40 -20.80 7.49 -13.73
N ARG A 41 -20.55 8.49 -12.87
CA ARG A 41 -19.30 9.24 -12.82
C ARG A 41 -18.76 9.20 -11.41
N GLU A 42 -17.55 8.72 -11.23
CA GLU A 42 -16.94 8.49 -9.91
C GLU A 42 -15.46 8.88 -9.91
N ARG A 43 -14.99 9.48 -8.81
CA ARG A 43 -13.58 9.72 -8.59
C ARG A 43 -12.88 8.39 -8.29
N GLY A 44 -11.79 8.12 -9.00
CA GLY A 44 -10.89 7.02 -8.72
C GLY A 44 -9.58 7.48 -8.07
N GLY A 45 -8.71 6.51 -7.80
CA GLY A 45 -7.42 6.69 -7.16
C GLY A 45 -7.34 5.93 -5.86
N ALA A 46 -6.58 4.83 -5.83
CA ALA A 46 -6.56 3.89 -4.70
C ALA A 46 -6.11 4.59 -3.41
N SER A 47 -5.00 5.33 -3.47
CA SER A 47 -4.50 6.14 -2.35
C SER A 47 -5.52 7.19 -1.88
N ALA A 48 -6.17 7.90 -2.81
CA ALA A 48 -7.16 8.91 -2.45
C ALA A 48 -8.40 8.31 -1.79
N THR A 49 -8.85 7.15 -2.27
CA THR A 49 -9.94 6.37 -1.67
C THR A 49 -9.56 5.86 -0.28
N ALA A 50 -8.39 5.25 -0.13
CA ALA A 50 -7.92 4.75 1.17
C ALA A 50 -7.82 5.88 2.20
N LEU A 51 -7.29 7.05 1.81
CA LEU A 51 -7.26 8.24 2.67
C LEU A 51 -8.66 8.75 3.03
N SER A 52 -9.61 8.72 2.09
CA SER A 52 -11.00 9.13 2.35
C SER A 52 -11.68 8.21 3.37
N VAL A 53 -11.39 6.90 3.33
CA VAL A 53 -11.87 5.94 4.33
C VAL A 53 -11.19 6.19 5.68
N LEU A 54 -9.87 6.32 5.70
CA LEU A 54 -9.08 6.55 6.90
C LEU A 54 -9.49 7.83 7.64
N ALA A 55 -9.78 8.90 6.89
CA ALA A 55 -10.17 10.19 7.43
C ALA A 55 -11.56 10.19 8.10
N GLN A 56 -12.35 9.12 7.94
CA GLN A 56 -13.59 8.93 8.69
C GLN A 56 -13.33 8.52 10.16
N PHE A 57 -12.14 8.02 10.48
CA PHE A 57 -11.80 7.66 11.85
C PHE A 57 -11.29 8.87 12.64
N ASN A 58 -11.64 8.91 13.93
CA ASN A 58 -11.18 9.96 14.82
C ASN A 58 -9.65 10.00 14.91
N HIS A 59 -9.11 11.21 15.03
CA HIS A 59 -7.68 11.47 15.19
C HIS A 59 -6.78 11.06 14.01
N VAL A 60 -7.34 10.87 12.81
CA VAL A 60 -6.56 10.68 11.58
C VAL A 60 -6.34 12.02 10.87
N ALA A 61 -5.11 12.27 10.41
CA ALA A 61 -4.77 13.38 9.54
C ALA A 61 -4.19 12.82 8.24
N ALA A 62 -4.99 12.86 7.19
CA ALA A 62 -4.69 12.30 5.87
C ALA A 62 -4.13 13.36 4.93
N TYR A 63 -3.02 13.07 4.25
CA TYR A 63 -2.39 13.95 3.26
C TYR A 63 -2.20 13.20 1.94
N LEU A 64 -2.72 13.76 0.84
CA LEU A 64 -2.59 13.18 -0.49
C LEU A 64 -1.50 13.88 -1.30
N VAL A 65 -0.61 13.09 -1.89
CA VAL A 65 0.33 13.48 -2.94
C VAL A 65 -0.15 12.85 -4.25
N ALA A 66 -0.67 13.65 -5.16
CA ALA A 66 -1.15 13.19 -6.46
C ALA A 66 -1.08 14.32 -7.50
N PRO A 67 -0.83 14.02 -8.79
CA PRO A 67 -0.99 15.00 -9.84
C PRO A 67 -2.47 15.26 -10.07
N VAL A 68 -2.84 16.54 -10.24
CA VAL A 68 -4.22 16.98 -10.42
C VAL A 68 -4.33 17.85 -11.66
N GLY A 69 -5.18 17.43 -12.58
CA GLY A 69 -5.47 18.18 -13.79
C GLY A 69 -6.16 19.51 -13.48
N SER A 70 -5.94 20.49 -14.33
CA SER A 70 -6.58 21.80 -14.24
C SER A 70 -8.08 21.78 -14.58
N GLY A 71 -8.76 22.88 -14.26
CA GLY A 71 -10.14 23.11 -14.65
C GLY A 71 -11.18 22.64 -13.63
N PRO A 72 -12.48 22.81 -13.94
CA PRO A 72 -13.57 22.59 -12.99
C PRO A 72 -13.63 21.17 -12.44
N GLU A 73 -13.23 20.18 -13.25
CA GLU A 73 -13.23 18.77 -12.83
C GLU A 73 -12.17 18.49 -11.77
N GLY A 74 -10.96 19.03 -11.94
CA GLY A 74 -9.88 18.91 -10.96
C GLY A 74 -10.25 19.58 -9.65
N GLU A 75 -10.77 20.81 -9.71
CA GLU A 75 -11.23 21.55 -8.53
C GLU A 75 -12.39 20.85 -7.81
N ALA A 76 -13.30 20.20 -8.55
CA ALA A 76 -14.38 19.41 -7.94
C ALA A 76 -13.84 18.19 -7.19
N MET A 77 -12.86 17.46 -7.74
CA MET A 77 -12.23 16.33 -7.04
C MET A 77 -11.50 16.77 -5.78
N LEU A 78 -10.79 17.92 -5.83
CA LEU A 78 -10.11 18.46 -4.65
C LEU A 78 -11.11 18.82 -3.54
N LYS A 79 -12.21 19.51 -3.90
CA LYS A 79 -13.27 19.85 -2.94
C LYS A 79 -13.94 18.62 -2.33
N GLU A 80 -14.17 17.58 -3.13
CA GLU A 80 -14.70 16.29 -2.64
C GLU A 80 -13.78 15.67 -1.59
N LEU A 81 -12.47 15.63 -1.87
CA LEU A 81 -11.46 15.09 -0.94
C LEU A 81 -11.34 15.92 0.33
N GLU A 82 -11.35 17.24 0.21
CA GLU A 82 -11.32 18.16 1.35
C GLU A 82 -12.57 18.01 2.23
N ALA A 83 -13.75 17.85 1.63
CA ALA A 83 -14.99 17.53 2.35
C ALA A 83 -14.92 16.18 3.07
N ALA A 84 -14.15 15.23 2.54
CA ALA A 84 -13.83 13.96 3.18
C ALA A 84 -12.65 14.05 4.19
N ASN A 85 -12.23 15.25 4.58
CA ASN A 85 -11.10 15.52 5.50
C ASN A 85 -9.73 15.01 5.01
N VAL A 86 -9.55 14.87 3.69
CA VAL A 86 -8.25 14.60 3.08
C VAL A 86 -7.57 15.91 2.73
N ASN A 87 -6.36 16.11 3.23
CA ASN A 87 -5.57 17.30 2.94
C ASN A 87 -4.89 17.18 1.57
N THR A 88 -5.27 18.08 0.67
CA THR A 88 -4.86 18.13 -0.75
C THR A 88 -3.70 19.09 -1.02
N ARG A 89 -3.12 19.72 0.01
CA ARG A 89 -2.09 20.76 -0.18
C ARG A 89 -0.78 20.23 -0.80
N LEU A 90 -0.56 18.92 -0.77
CA LEU A 90 0.61 18.28 -1.37
C LEU A 90 0.32 17.74 -2.79
N CYS A 91 -0.87 18.02 -3.34
CA CYS A 91 -1.19 17.66 -4.72
C CYS A 91 -0.50 18.59 -5.71
N ALA A 92 0.07 18.01 -6.77
CA ALA A 92 0.73 18.74 -7.84
C ALA A 92 -0.30 19.21 -8.88
N ARG A 93 -0.63 20.50 -8.89
CA ARG A 93 -1.55 21.08 -9.88
C ARG A 93 -0.87 21.20 -11.24
N ARG A 94 -1.51 20.69 -12.30
CA ARG A 94 -1.00 20.71 -13.68
C ARG A 94 -1.89 21.60 -14.54
N ASP A 95 -1.51 22.87 -14.67
CA ASP A 95 -2.30 23.92 -15.34
C ASP A 95 -2.57 23.67 -16.84
N ALA A 96 -1.73 22.85 -17.49
CA ALA A 96 -1.81 22.56 -18.92
C ALA A 96 -2.41 21.18 -19.26
N SER A 97 -2.87 20.42 -18.25
CA SER A 97 -3.39 19.06 -18.44
C SER A 97 -4.82 18.95 -17.92
N GLY A 98 -5.65 18.18 -18.63
CA GLY A 98 -6.97 17.78 -18.15
C GLY A 98 -6.88 16.71 -17.06
N VAL A 99 -8.02 16.41 -16.44
CA VAL A 99 -8.12 15.31 -15.48
C VAL A 99 -8.05 13.97 -16.23
N PRO A 100 -7.23 13.00 -15.79
CA PRO A 100 -7.23 11.66 -16.37
C PRO A 100 -8.62 11.01 -16.27
N ALA A 101 -9.03 10.28 -17.30
CA ALA A 101 -10.34 9.66 -17.35
C ALA A 101 -10.30 8.22 -17.87
N ALA A 102 -11.14 7.38 -17.29
CA ALA A 102 -11.46 6.05 -17.79
C ALA A 102 -12.93 6.01 -18.23
N TYR A 103 -13.20 5.47 -19.41
CA TYR A 103 -14.54 5.24 -19.93
C TYR A 103 -14.77 3.74 -20.00
N ILE A 104 -15.64 3.23 -19.14
CA ILE A 104 -15.97 1.82 -19.01
C ILE A 104 -17.34 1.61 -19.62
N MET A 105 -17.43 0.84 -20.70
CA MET A 105 -18.69 0.37 -21.25
C MET A 105 -19.00 -1.01 -20.69
N CYS A 106 -20.16 -1.17 -20.05
CA CYS A 106 -20.64 -2.43 -19.50
C CYS A 106 -21.88 -2.88 -20.29
N ALA A 107 -21.78 -3.99 -21.01
CA ALA A 107 -22.91 -4.58 -21.72
C ALA A 107 -23.75 -5.50 -20.82
N THR A 108 -24.98 -5.80 -21.22
CA THR A 108 -25.89 -6.63 -20.42
C THR A 108 -25.48 -8.09 -20.34
N ASP A 109 -24.64 -8.56 -21.27
CA ASP A 109 -24.05 -9.90 -21.27
C ASP A 109 -22.83 -10.02 -20.31
N GLY A 110 -22.47 -8.91 -19.64
CA GLY A 110 -21.33 -8.83 -18.73
C GLY A 110 -20.01 -8.48 -19.40
N THR A 111 -19.96 -8.36 -20.74
CA THR A 111 -18.77 -7.89 -21.43
C THR A 111 -18.48 -6.43 -21.11
N LYS A 112 -17.19 -6.10 -21.06
CA LYS A 112 -16.73 -4.76 -20.73
C LYS A 112 -15.65 -4.30 -21.69
N SER A 113 -15.70 -3.02 -22.03
CA SER A 113 -14.63 -2.33 -22.77
C SER A 113 -14.17 -1.12 -21.98
N VAL A 114 -12.87 -0.88 -21.94
CA VAL A 114 -12.27 0.22 -21.18
C VAL A 114 -11.41 1.06 -22.12
N VAL A 115 -11.68 2.37 -22.15
CA VAL A 115 -10.86 3.35 -22.86
C VAL A 115 -10.27 4.30 -21.81
N ASN A 116 -8.94 4.38 -21.77
CA ASN A 116 -8.23 5.25 -20.84
C ASN A 116 -7.67 6.46 -21.58
N HIS A 117 -7.82 7.64 -20.99
CA HIS A 117 -7.19 8.87 -21.44
C HIS A 117 -6.39 9.49 -20.30
N ASN A 118 -5.06 9.37 -20.38
CA ASN A 118 -4.15 9.96 -19.41
C ASN A 118 -3.32 11.11 -20.02
N PRO A 119 -3.77 12.37 -19.88
CA PRO A 119 -3.01 13.51 -20.40
C PRO A 119 -1.96 14.03 -19.40
N ILE A 120 -2.02 13.63 -18.13
CA ILE A 120 -1.23 14.24 -17.06
C ILE A 120 0.12 13.54 -16.89
N PRO A 121 1.24 14.29 -16.76
CA PRO A 121 2.52 13.70 -16.37
C PRO A 121 2.50 13.28 -14.90
N ASP A 122 3.24 12.22 -14.59
CA ASP A 122 3.44 11.76 -13.21
C ASP A 122 4.30 12.75 -12.40
N ILE A 123 4.26 12.59 -11.07
CA ILE A 123 5.10 13.35 -10.14
C ILE A 123 6.50 12.73 -10.15
N LEU A 124 7.51 13.49 -10.55
CA LEU A 124 8.91 13.05 -10.52
C LEU A 124 9.47 13.07 -9.09
N HIS A 125 10.61 12.41 -8.88
CA HIS A 125 11.21 12.30 -7.54
C HIS A 125 11.55 13.67 -6.91
N ASP A 126 12.15 14.58 -7.67
CA ASP A 126 12.52 15.92 -7.20
C ASP A 126 11.27 16.74 -6.83
N GLU A 127 10.20 16.60 -7.62
CA GLU A 127 8.91 17.22 -7.35
C GLU A 127 8.25 16.64 -6.11
N PHE A 128 8.25 15.30 -5.97
CA PHE A 128 7.74 14.62 -4.79
C PHE A 128 8.42 15.13 -3.52
N VAL A 129 9.75 15.21 -3.50
CA VAL A 129 10.53 15.74 -2.36
C VAL A 129 10.12 17.18 -2.04
N ARG A 130 9.96 18.05 -3.05
CA ARG A 130 9.48 19.43 -2.85
C ARG A 130 8.08 19.49 -2.25
N LEU A 131 7.16 18.63 -2.70
CA LEU A 131 5.79 18.58 -2.20
C LEU A 131 5.73 18.16 -0.74
N VAL A 132 6.54 17.17 -0.33
CA VAL A 132 6.54 16.68 1.06
C VAL A 132 7.44 17.50 1.99
N ALA A 133 8.36 18.32 1.48
CA ALA A 133 9.30 19.11 2.27
C ALA A 133 8.66 19.93 3.41
N PRO A 134 7.49 20.57 3.25
CA PRO A 134 6.84 21.30 4.36
C PRO A 134 6.46 20.42 5.56
N LEU A 135 6.30 19.11 5.37
CA LEU A 135 6.11 18.16 6.47
C LEU A 135 7.43 17.76 7.11
N LEU A 136 8.49 17.61 6.31
CA LEU A 136 9.80 17.12 6.76
C LEU A 136 10.59 18.20 7.52
N SER A 137 10.40 19.46 7.17
CA SER A 137 11.12 20.59 7.74
C SER A 137 10.13 21.74 7.96
N PRO A 138 9.32 21.68 9.04
CA PRO A 138 8.37 22.75 9.34
C PRO A 138 9.13 24.06 9.63
N PRO A 139 8.57 25.22 9.26
CA PRO A 139 9.22 26.51 9.50
C PRO A 139 9.44 26.74 10.99
N THR A 140 10.57 27.37 11.34
CA THR A 140 10.91 27.71 12.74
C THR A 140 9.77 28.56 13.32
N PRO A 141 9.11 28.12 14.40
CA PRO A 141 8.05 28.91 15.02
C PRO A 141 8.59 30.24 15.54
N ALA A 142 7.70 31.25 15.64
CA ALA A 142 8.05 32.59 16.15
C ALA A 142 8.61 32.58 17.59
N SER A 143 8.48 31.45 18.30
CA SER A 143 9.12 31.20 19.59
C SER A 143 10.64 31.04 19.51
N GLY A 144 11.24 30.91 18.33
CA GLY A 144 12.68 30.76 18.12
C GLY A 144 13.24 29.38 18.50
N VAL A 145 12.38 28.42 18.82
CA VAL A 145 12.78 27.04 19.12
C VAL A 145 12.84 26.25 17.82
N GLU A 146 14.03 25.78 17.47
CA GLU A 146 14.24 24.92 16.30
C GLU A 146 13.43 23.61 16.44
N PRO A 147 12.75 23.16 15.37
CA PRO A 147 11.98 21.92 15.41
C PRO A 147 12.88 20.70 15.59
N ASP A 148 12.50 19.79 16.50
CA ASP A 148 13.18 18.50 16.66
C ASP A 148 12.96 17.62 15.42
N LEU A 149 13.96 17.59 14.53
CA LEU A 149 13.95 16.79 13.31
C LEU A 149 14.13 15.29 13.57
N SER A 150 14.40 14.87 14.81
CA SER A 150 14.47 13.45 15.20
C SER A 150 13.10 12.81 15.43
N GLN A 151 12.02 13.59 15.39
CA GLN A 151 10.65 13.08 15.38
C GLN A 151 10.19 12.78 13.96
N ALA A 152 9.48 11.66 13.81
CA ALA A 152 8.83 11.36 12.55
C ALA A 152 7.74 12.42 12.24
N PRO A 153 7.76 13.03 11.05
CA PRO A 153 6.80 14.06 10.65
C PRO A 153 5.39 13.49 10.37
N PHE A 154 5.32 12.19 10.12
CA PHE A 154 4.12 11.39 9.98
C PHE A 154 4.42 9.96 10.46
N GLU A 155 3.39 9.24 10.87
CA GLU A 155 3.52 7.89 11.37
C GLU A 155 3.47 6.85 10.24
N TRP A 156 2.88 7.21 9.09
CA TRP A 156 2.70 6.31 7.96
C TRP A 156 2.89 7.00 6.62
N LEU A 157 3.58 6.33 5.70
CA LEU A 157 3.76 6.71 4.30
C LEU A 157 3.33 5.56 3.40
N HIS A 158 2.35 5.79 2.54
CA HIS A 158 1.80 4.80 1.62
C HIS A 158 2.04 5.18 0.16
N PHE A 159 2.41 4.21 -0.68
CA PHE A 159 2.55 4.41 -2.12
C PHE A 159 1.66 3.46 -2.89
N GLU A 160 0.91 3.99 -3.86
CA GLU A 160 0.38 3.23 -4.99
C GLU A 160 1.56 2.87 -5.93
N GLY A 161 1.76 1.60 -6.25
CA GLY A 161 2.78 1.12 -7.18
C GLY A 161 2.50 1.56 -8.61
N ARG A 162 2.97 2.77 -8.98
CA ARG A 162 2.91 3.34 -10.35
C ARG A 162 4.17 3.00 -11.13
N THR A 163 4.91 4.00 -11.59
CA THR A 163 6.22 3.83 -12.21
C THR A 163 7.17 3.26 -11.16
N VAL A 164 7.67 2.05 -11.41
CA VAL A 164 8.56 1.34 -10.49
C VAL A 164 9.76 2.22 -10.14
N GLN A 165 10.37 2.87 -11.13
CA GLN A 165 11.53 3.73 -10.94
C GLN A 165 11.27 4.92 -10.00
N THR A 166 10.17 5.64 -10.23
CA THR A 166 9.80 6.83 -9.43
C THR A 166 9.36 6.45 -8.03
N THR A 167 8.50 5.43 -7.90
CA THR A 167 8.06 4.92 -6.58
C THR A 167 9.26 4.42 -5.77
N LEU A 168 10.20 3.70 -6.42
CA LEU A 168 11.42 3.24 -5.79
C LEU A 168 12.29 4.40 -5.30
N SER A 169 12.51 5.41 -6.14
CA SER A 169 13.32 6.59 -5.80
C SER A 169 12.71 7.37 -4.63
N ASN A 170 11.38 7.52 -4.59
CA ASN A 170 10.66 8.15 -3.49
C ASN A 170 10.77 7.36 -2.18
N LEU A 171 10.60 6.04 -2.25
CA LEU A 171 10.77 5.14 -1.11
C LEU A 171 12.19 5.20 -0.56
N THR A 172 13.21 4.96 -1.39
CA THR A 172 14.61 4.91 -0.93
C THR A 172 15.13 6.27 -0.48
N GLY A 173 14.71 7.36 -1.14
CA GLY A 173 15.10 8.71 -0.75
C GLY A 173 14.57 9.10 0.63
N LEU A 174 13.29 8.81 0.91
CA LEU A 174 12.71 9.07 2.23
C LEU A 174 13.18 8.09 3.30
N ASP A 175 13.46 6.84 2.94
CA ASP A 175 14.04 5.85 3.84
C ASP A 175 15.43 6.29 4.31
N GLY A 176 16.31 6.68 3.39
CA GLY A 176 17.63 7.24 3.70
C GLY A 176 17.53 8.48 4.59
N LEU A 177 16.65 9.42 4.25
CA LEU A 177 16.42 10.61 5.07
C LEU A 177 15.93 10.27 6.49
N ALA A 178 15.06 9.27 6.62
CA ALA A 178 14.54 8.83 7.90
C ALA A 178 15.62 8.16 8.76
N GLN A 179 16.55 7.44 8.12
CA GLN A 179 17.72 6.86 8.79
C GLN A 179 18.67 7.95 9.26
N ASP A 180 19.04 8.89 8.37
CA ASP A 180 19.95 10.01 8.68
C ASP A 180 19.43 10.87 9.84
N ARG A 181 18.11 11.07 9.89
CA ARG A 181 17.45 11.87 10.94
C ARG A 181 17.01 11.05 12.16
N GLY A 182 17.28 9.73 12.21
CA GLY A 182 17.03 8.90 13.39
C GLY A 182 15.56 8.63 13.72
N TRP A 183 14.66 8.69 12.74
CA TRP A 183 13.22 8.39 12.92
C TRP A 183 12.71 7.26 12.04
N ARG A 184 13.57 6.50 11.34
CA ARG A 184 13.14 5.37 10.50
C ARG A 184 12.36 4.29 11.25
N ASN A 185 12.67 4.05 12.52
CA ASN A 185 11.93 3.13 13.39
C ASN A 185 10.66 3.74 14.00
N LYS A 186 10.30 4.98 13.63
CA LYS A 186 9.11 5.73 14.10
C LYS A 186 8.12 6.02 12.95
N VAL A 187 8.33 5.43 11.78
CA VAL A 187 7.49 5.58 10.59
C VAL A 187 7.29 4.22 9.92
N VAL A 188 6.13 4.03 9.31
CA VAL A 188 5.80 2.83 8.52
C VAL A 188 5.76 3.19 7.06
N PHE A 189 6.48 2.42 6.24
CA PHE A 189 6.45 2.54 4.78
C PHE A 189 5.60 1.40 4.22
N SER A 190 4.55 1.71 3.46
CA SER A 190 3.76 0.69 2.78
C SER A 190 3.61 0.94 1.29
N VAL A 191 3.45 -0.14 0.53
CA VAL A 191 3.25 -0.09 -0.92
C VAL A 191 2.09 -0.99 -1.33
N GLU A 192 1.28 -0.53 -2.27
CA GLU A 192 0.25 -1.33 -2.93
C GLU A 192 0.72 -1.78 -4.32
N ILE A 193 0.66 -3.09 -4.57
CA ILE A 193 0.98 -3.74 -5.83
C ILE A 193 -0.28 -4.45 -6.31
N SER A 194 -1.08 -3.76 -7.13
CA SER A 194 -2.42 -4.23 -7.52
C SER A 194 -2.65 -4.34 -9.02
N ARG A 195 -1.70 -3.90 -9.86
CA ARG A 195 -1.84 -3.80 -11.32
C ARG A 195 -1.09 -4.93 -12.03
N PRO A 196 -1.77 -5.92 -12.64
CA PRO A 196 -1.09 -7.04 -13.29
C PRO A 196 -0.31 -6.66 -14.54
N ALA A 197 -0.71 -5.60 -15.24
CA ALA A 197 -0.09 -5.17 -16.50
C ALA A 197 1.28 -4.46 -16.32
N ARG A 198 1.68 -4.14 -15.08
CA ARG A 198 2.92 -3.40 -14.81
C ARG A 198 4.02 -4.37 -14.38
N GLN A 199 5.04 -4.50 -15.23
CA GLN A 199 6.21 -5.34 -14.96
C GLN A 199 7.14 -4.68 -13.93
N GLY A 200 7.86 -5.49 -13.15
CA GLY A 200 8.92 -5.01 -12.25
C GLY A 200 8.46 -4.45 -10.90
N GLN A 201 7.15 -4.43 -10.60
CA GLN A 201 6.62 -3.92 -9.32
C GLN A 201 7.14 -4.70 -8.10
N GLU A 202 7.54 -5.96 -8.28
CA GLU A 202 8.16 -6.79 -7.26
C GLU A 202 9.46 -6.19 -6.70
N ALA A 203 10.13 -5.32 -7.46
CA ALA A 203 11.31 -4.60 -6.99
C ALA A 203 11.02 -3.68 -5.78
N LEU A 204 9.75 -3.27 -5.59
CA LEU A 204 9.32 -2.41 -4.48
C LEU A 204 9.16 -3.18 -3.16
N VAL A 205 8.97 -4.52 -3.22
CA VAL A 205 8.61 -5.37 -2.07
C VAL A 205 9.67 -5.33 -0.97
N LYS A 206 10.96 -5.24 -1.32
CA LYS A 206 12.08 -5.18 -0.36
C LYS A 206 12.20 -3.85 0.38
N HIS A 207 11.48 -2.82 -0.05
CA HIS A 207 11.61 -1.44 0.46
C HIS A 207 10.45 -1.02 1.37
N ALA A 208 9.49 -1.91 1.63
CA ALA A 208 8.31 -1.61 2.43
C ALA A 208 8.25 -2.45 3.71
N ASP A 209 7.67 -1.86 4.75
CA ASP A 209 7.34 -2.51 6.02
C ASP A 209 6.01 -3.27 5.91
N VAL A 210 5.09 -2.79 5.06
CA VAL A 210 3.82 -3.46 4.76
C VAL A 210 3.57 -3.44 3.25
N VAL A 211 3.29 -4.60 2.66
CA VAL A 211 3.00 -4.73 1.23
C VAL A 211 1.58 -5.23 1.05
N PHE A 212 0.78 -4.48 0.29
CA PHE A 212 -0.58 -4.85 -0.08
C PHE A 212 -0.62 -5.35 -1.51
N PHE A 213 -1.20 -6.53 -1.73
CA PHE A 213 -1.42 -7.10 -3.04
C PHE A 213 -2.92 -7.22 -3.35
N SER A 214 -3.26 -7.27 -4.64
CA SER A 214 -4.62 -7.59 -5.10
C SER A 214 -4.73 -9.02 -5.60
N HIS A 215 -5.94 -9.59 -5.52
CA HIS A 215 -6.26 -10.88 -6.15
C HIS A 215 -5.86 -10.89 -7.63
N ALA A 216 -6.18 -9.84 -8.39
CA ALA A 216 -5.89 -9.81 -9.82
C ALA A 216 -4.39 -9.76 -10.14
N TYR A 217 -3.59 -9.08 -9.32
CA TYR A 217 -2.13 -9.12 -9.49
C TYR A 217 -1.58 -10.53 -9.28
N ALA A 218 -2.11 -11.25 -8.28
CA ALA A 218 -1.70 -12.62 -8.01
C ALA A 218 -2.22 -13.61 -9.09
N SER A 219 -3.46 -13.46 -9.54
CA SER A 219 -4.06 -14.31 -10.59
C SER A 219 -3.37 -14.16 -11.94
N ALA A 220 -2.88 -12.96 -12.28
CA ALA A 220 -2.11 -12.75 -13.50
C ALA A 220 -0.73 -13.44 -13.49
N GLN A 221 -0.29 -13.92 -12.33
CA GLN A 221 0.89 -14.76 -12.13
C GLN A 221 0.50 -16.22 -11.85
N ASP A 222 -0.70 -16.63 -12.27
CA ASP A 222 -1.23 -17.99 -12.17
C ASP A 222 -1.41 -18.52 -10.73
N TYR A 223 -1.43 -17.64 -9.72
CA TYR A 223 -1.75 -18.05 -8.35
C TYR A 223 -3.26 -18.18 -8.13
N THR A 224 -3.66 -19.34 -7.61
CA THR A 224 -5.07 -19.67 -7.32
C THR A 224 -5.41 -19.63 -5.83
N ALA A 225 -4.41 -19.43 -4.96
CA ALA A 225 -4.59 -19.34 -3.52
C ALA A 225 -3.64 -18.29 -2.91
N PRO A 226 -4.05 -17.61 -1.83
CA PRO A 226 -3.24 -16.55 -1.19
C PRO A 226 -1.96 -17.08 -0.56
N ARG A 227 -1.98 -18.26 0.08
CA ARG A 227 -0.81 -18.79 0.80
C ARG A 227 0.40 -19.05 -0.12
N PRO A 228 0.30 -19.82 -1.23
CA PRO A 228 1.43 -19.99 -2.14
C PRO A 228 1.95 -18.67 -2.72
N PHE A 229 1.05 -17.73 -3.00
CA PHE A 229 1.41 -16.40 -3.50
C PHE A 229 2.24 -15.61 -2.47
N LEU A 230 1.74 -15.47 -1.23
CA LEU A 230 2.45 -14.74 -0.18
C LEU A 230 3.82 -15.39 0.15
N LEU A 231 3.92 -16.71 0.10
CA LEU A 231 5.19 -17.43 0.28
C LEU A 231 6.19 -17.15 -0.84
N ALA A 232 5.73 -16.96 -2.08
CA ALA A 232 6.60 -16.56 -3.19
C ALA A 232 7.12 -15.13 -3.00
N MET A 233 6.23 -14.20 -2.62
CA MET A 233 6.57 -12.80 -2.36
C MET A 233 7.48 -12.63 -1.13
N ALA A 234 7.38 -13.52 -0.13
CA ALA A 234 8.23 -13.52 1.05
C ALA A 234 9.73 -13.58 0.73
N ARG A 235 10.12 -14.16 -0.42
CA ARG A 235 11.52 -14.22 -0.87
C ARG A 235 12.09 -12.87 -1.25
N LEU A 236 11.23 -11.91 -1.55
CA LEU A 236 11.58 -10.56 -1.99
C LEU A 236 11.39 -9.52 -0.87
N ALA A 237 10.75 -9.91 0.24
CA ALA A 237 10.34 -9.02 1.30
C ALA A 237 11.46 -8.68 2.27
N ALA A 238 11.35 -7.51 2.90
CA ALA A 238 12.23 -7.14 4.00
C ALA A 238 12.01 -8.08 5.21
N PRO A 239 13.04 -8.36 6.04
CA PRO A 239 12.95 -9.29 7.16
C PRO A 239 11.88 -8.94 8.22
N HIS A 240 11.49 -7.67 8.30
CA HIS A 240 10.48 -7.15 9.22
C HIS A 240 9.09 -6.96 8.57
N ALA A 241 8.92 -7.32 7.28
CA ALA A 241 7.73 -6.95 6.53
C ALA A 241 6.47 -7.76 6.92
N LEU A 242 5.31 -7.14 6.69
CA LEU A 242 4.01 -7.80 6.62
C LEU A 242 3.53 -7.82 5.16
N LEU A 243 3.14 -8.99 4.67
CA LEU A 243 2.57 -9.14 3.33
C LEU A 243 1.08 -9.42 3.45
N CYS A 244 0.24 -8.61 2.79
CA CYS A 244 -1.21 -8.66 2.90
C CYS A 244 -1.83 -8.80 1.51
N VAL A 245 -2.89 -9.59 1.37
CA VAL A 245 -3.62 -9.73 0.11
C VAL A 245 -5.11 -9.87 0.34
N GLU A 246 -5.90 -9.12 -0.43
CA GLU A 246 -7.34 -9.28 -0.56
C GLU A 246 -7.62 -10.31 -1.66
N TRP A 247 -8.44 -11.33 -1.37
CA TRP A 247 -8.66 -12.50 -2.24
C TRP A 247 -10.14 -12.66 -2.63
N GLY A 248 -10.82 -11.55 -2.89
CA GLY A 248 -12.23 -11.52 -3.29
C GLY A 248 -13.13 -12.23 -2.29
N GLN A 249 -13.97 -13.11 -2.82
CA GLN A 249 -14.93 -13.88 -2.02
C GLN A 249 -14.28 -14.94 -1.12
N SER A 250 -12.96 -15.15 -1.18
CA SER A 250 -12.24 -16.06 -0.28
C SER A 250 -11.68 -15.35 0.97
N GLY A 251 -12.01 -14.06 1.16
CA GLY A 251 -11.54 -13.27 2.29
C GLY A 251 -10.18 -12.62 2.02
N CYS A 252 -9.42 -12.39 3.08
CA CYS A 252 -8.10 -11.75 3.03
C CYS A 252 -7.07 -12.65 3.71
N ALA A 253 -5.80 -12.47 3.37
CA ALA A 253 -4.70 -13.19 4.00
C ALA A 253 -3.53 -12.26 4.33
N MET A 254 -2.73 -12.68 5.30
CA MET A 254 -1.52 -11.99 5.72
C MET A 254 -0.42 -12.99 6.09
N LEU A 255 0.82 -12.64 5.77
CA LEU A 255 2.02 -13.37 6.16
C LEU A 255 2.97 -12.41 6.89
N SER A 256 3.33 -12.77 8.12
CA SER A 256 4.39 -12.12 8.87
C SER A 256 5.74 -12.73 8.50
N ILE A 257 6.64 -11.95 7.91
CA ILE A 257 8.01 -12.38 7.64
C ILE A 257 8.80 -12.68 8.94
N PRO A 258 8.80 -11.82 9.96
CA PRO A 258 9.62 -12.06 11.15
C PRO A 258 9.12 -13.23 12.00
N THR A 259 7.80 -13.43 12.12
CA THR A 259 7.24 -14.53 12.94
C THR A 259 6.95 -15.79 12.13
N LYS A 260 6.99 -15.71 10.80
CA LYS A 260 6.61 -16.79 9.85
C LYS A 260 5.16 -17.25 10.00
N GLU A 261 4.33 -16.46 10.68
CA GLU A 261 2.92 -16.78 10.88
C GLU A 261 2.08 -16.35 9.68
N TYR A 262 1.23 -17.27 9.23
CA TYR A 262 0.25 -17.04 8.19
C TYR A 262 -1.15 -16.96 8.80
N PHE A 263 -1.90 -15.94 8.41
CA PHE A 263 -3.28 -15.74 8.80
C PHE A 263 -4.14 -15.64 7.55
N GLN A 264 -5.32 -16.25 7.58
CA GLN A 264 -6.33 -16.10 6.54
C GLN A 264 -7.69 -15.93 7.21
N SER A 265 -8.42 -14.92 6.77
CA SER A 265 -9.80 -14.72 7.19
C SER A 265 -10.73 -15.57 6.32
N SER A 266 -11.85 -15.98 6.90
CA SER A 266 -13.00 -16.40 6.13
C SER A 266 -13.64 -15.19 5.41
N PRO A 267 -14.50 -15.41 4.40
CA PRO A 267 -15.28 -14.36 3.80
C PRO A 267 -16.17 -13.68 4.84
N PHE A 268 -16.41 -12.37 4.71
CA PHE A 268 -17.30 -11.69 5.64
C PHE A 268 -18.76 -12.14 5.44
N VAL A 269 -19.35 -12.65 6.52
CA VAL A 269 -20.75 -13.03 6.62
C VAL A 269 -21.46 -12.05 7.58
N PRO A 270 -22.46 -11.27 7.11
CA PRO A 270 -23.25 -10.40 7.96
C PRO A 270 -23.99 -11.22 9.02
N ASP A 271 -24.18 -10.66 10.21
CA ASP A 271 -25.07 -11.28 11.19
C ASP A 271 -26.53 -11.16 10.69
N PRO A 272 -27.25 -12.28 10.47
CA PRO A 272 -28.65 -12.24 10.04
C PRO A 272 -29.59 -11.61 11.07
N ARG A 273 -29.14 -11.37 12.32
CA ARG A 273 -29.99 -10.84 13.40
C ARG A 273 -29.69 -9.39 13.79
N GLY A 274 -28.68 -8.75 13.17
CA GLY A 274 -28.27 -7.39 13.55
C GLY A 274 -27.86 -7.23 15.02
N THR A 275 -27.55 -8.34 15.69
CA THR A 275 -27.20 -8.34 17.12
C THR A 275 -25.76 -7.85 17.32
N HIS A 276 -25.59 -6.87 18.22
CA HIS A 276 -24.29 -6.47 18.76
C HIS A 276 -23.52 -7.73 19.20
N ARG A 277 -22.38 -7.99 18.58
CA ARG A 277 -21.44 -8.98 19.07
C ARG A 277 -20.25 -8.24 19.66
N THR A 278 -19.95 -8.48 20.92
CA THR A 278 -18.68 -8.04 21.51
C THR A 278 -17.53 -8.69 20.73
N ALA A 279 -16.35 -8.05 20.72
CA ALA A 279 -15.15 -8.56 20.06
C ALA A 279 -14.86 -10.04 20.44
N GLU A 280 -15.20 -10.43 21.67
CA GLU A 280 -15.10 -11.80 22.19
C GLU A 280 -16.11 -12.78 21.59
N SER A 281 -17.38 -12.41 21.38
CA SER A 281 -18.40 -13.28 20.76
C SER A 281 -18.12 -13.55 19.28
N LEU A 282 -17.54 -12.55 18.64
CA LEU A 282 -17.04 -12.56 17.29
C LEU A 282 -15.86 -13.55 17.12
N SER A 283 -15.16 -13.93 18.20
CA SER A 283 -13.99 -14.82 18.14
C SER A 283 -14.29 -16.26 17.73
N ALA A 284 -15.52 -16.78 17.88
CA ALA A 284 -15.80 -18.22 17.79
C ALA A 284 -16.26 -18.74 16.41
N SER A 285 -16.71 -17.87 15.48
CA SER A 285 -17.48 -18.32 14.30
C SER A 285 -16.76 -18.21 12.95
N LEU A 286 -15.44 -18.00 12.90
CA LEU A 286 -14.74 -17.62 11.66
C LEU A 286 -13.38 -18.30 11.38
N TRP A 287 -12.94 -19.30 12.15
CA TRP A 287 -11.54 -19.77 12.09
C TRP A 287 -11.34 -21.20 11.57
N GLU A 288 -10.47 -21.29 10.56
CA GLU A 288 -9.42 -22.31 10.46
C GLU A 288 -8.08 -21.61 10.71
N SER A 289 -7.60 -21.60 11.95
CA SER A 289 -6.21 -21.23 12.26
C SER A 289 -5.34 -22.43 11.90
N VAL A 290 -4.78 -22.47 10.69
CA VAL A 290 -3.75 -23.47 10.38
C VAL A 290 -2.43 -22.96 10.94
N ARG A 291 -2.20 -23.17 12.24
CA ARG A 291 -0.85 -23.20 12.81
C ARG A 291 -0.13 -24.41 12.20
N SER A 292 0.37 -24.25 10.98
CA SER A 292 1.28 -25.20 10.35
C SER A 292 2.63 -25.07 11.02
N GLY A 293 2.77 -25.65 12.22
CA GLY A 293 4.04 -25.81 12.92
C GLY A 293 4.95 -26.85 12.24
N THR A 294 5.05 -26.83 10.91
CA THR A 294 5.99 -27.64 10.16
C THR A 294 7.21 -26.77 9.83
N PRO A 295 8.41 -27.11 10.35
CA PRO A 295 9.63 -26.41 9.97
C PRO A 295 10.02 -26.85 8.56
N PHE A 296 9.43 -26.22 7.53
CA PHE A 296 9.87 -26.43 6.14
C PHE A 296 11.17 -25.67 5.84
N PHE A 297 11.62 -24.79 6.74
CA PHE A 297 12.81 -23.96 6.58
C PHE A 297 14.15 -24.67 6.87
N SER A 298 14.17 -25.97 7.16
CA SER A 298 15.43 -26.67 7.51
C SER A 298 16.20 -27.29 6.34
N ASP A 299 15.78 -27.10 5.07
CA ASP A 299 16.42 -27.87 3.96
C ASP A 299 16.83 -27.05 2.73
N PHE A 300 17.00 -25.73 2.86
CA PHE A 300 17.60 -24.92 1.79
C PHE A 300 18.64 -23.96 2.36
N GLY A 301 19.77 -24.54 2.78
CA GLY A 301 20.96 -23.83 3.22
C GLY A 301 22.12 -24.81 3.42
N ASP A 302 22.87 -25.05 2.35
CA ASP A 302 24.26 -25.57 2.26
C ASP A 302 24.39 -26.74 1.29
N ARG A 303 24.56 -26.40 0.01
CA ARG A 303 25.36 -27.20 -0.91
C ARG A 303 26.71 -26.51 -1.07
N ALA A 304 27.60 -26.79 -0.11
CA ALA A 304 29.03 -26.73 -0.35
C ALA A 304 29.47 -28.13 -0.76
N ASP A 305 29.98 -28.26 -1.98
CA ASP A 305 30.63 -29.47 -2.46
C ASP A 305 31.84 -29.80 -1.57
N ALA A 306 31.81 -30.96 -0.91
CA ALA A 306 33.01 -31.63 -0.45
C ALA A 306 32.76 -33.14 -0.35
N HIS A 307 33.40 -33.87 -1.25
CA HIS A 307 33.53 -35.32 -1.25
C HIS A 307 34.27 -35.81 0.01
N ASP A 308 33.67 -36.77 0.69
CA ASP A 308 34.29 -37.64 1.70
C ASP A 308 35.40 -38.52 1.09
N THR A 309 36.56 -38.57 1.73
CA THR A 309 37.31 -39.84 1.91
C THR A 309 38.07 -39.85 3.24
N ASN A 310 37.71 -40.85 4.06
CA ASN A 310 38.38 -41.48 5.21
C ASN A 310 39.91 -41.27 5.37
N GLY A 311 40.35 -41.14 6.64
CA GLY A 311 41.72 -41.45 7.04
C GLY A 311 42.09 -41.06 8.47
N THR A 312 42.22 -42.07 9.33
CA THR A 312 42.75 -42.06 10.71
C THR A 312 44.14 -41.44 10.88
N GLY A 313 44.42 -40.74 12.00
CA GLY A 313 45.80 -40.47 12.45
C GLY A 313 45.95 -39.36 13.51
N THR A 314 46.61 -39.70 14.63
CA THR A 314 46.95 -38.89 15.82
C THR A 314 48.04 -37.81 15.60
N PRO A 315 48.34 -36.93 16.59
CA PRO A 315 48.75 -35.54 16.35
C PRO A 315 50.28 -35.32 16.35
N SER A 316 50.74 -34.27 15.66
CA SER A 316 52.12 -33.76 15.81
C SER A 316 52.23 -32.25 15.51
N GLN A 317 53.27 -31.69 16.12
CA GLN A 317 53.64 -30.29 16.38
C GLN A 317 54.19 -29.50 15.18
N ASN A 318 54.48 -28.21 15.46
CA ASN A 318 55.26 -27.22 14.70
C ASN A 318 54.53 -26.53 13.55
N GLY A 319 54.62 -25.22 13.31
CA GLY A 319 55.46 -24.15 13.86
C GLY A 319 55.64 -23.06 12.80
N LYS A 320 55.93 -21.83 13.25
CA LYS A 320 56.35 -20.61 12.49
C LYS A 320 55.20 -19.80 11.85
N LYS A 321 54.87 -18.58 12.33
CA LYS A 321 55.58 -17.26 12.34
C LYS A 321 55.78 -16.65 10.94
N HIS A 322 55.18 -15.49 10.71
CA HIS A 322 55.69 -14.21 10.12
C HIS A 322 54.52 -13.18 10.21
N THR A 323 54.50 -12.14 11.06
CA THR A 323 55.12 -10.77 10.99
C THR A 323 55.05 -10.16 9.57
N HIS A 324 54.36 -9.03 9.32
CA HIS A 324 54.75 -7.63 9.60
C HIS A 324 53.51 -6.68 9.60
N SER A 325 53.28 -5.84 10.63
CA SER A 325 53.59 -4.38 10.74
C SER A 325 52.67 -3.45 9.91
N ARG A 326 51.70 -2.72 10.49
CA ARG A 326 51.73 -1.42 11.24
C ARG A 326 51.86 -0.13 10.39
N SER A 327 50.82 0.71 10.44
CA SER A 327 50.80 2.18 10.71
C SER A 327 49.30 2.58 10.82
N ARG A 328 48.70 3.09 11.91
CA ARG A 328 48.88 4.21 12.87
C ARG A 328 48.63 5.62 12.30
N ALA A 329 47.35 5.98 12.33
CA ALA A 329 46.70 7.16 12.95
C ALA A 329 47.11 8.61 12.58
N THR A 330 46.09 9.44 12.32
CA THR A 330 45.91 10.77 12.95
C THR A 330 44.42 11.16 13.02
N ASN A 331 44.02 11.70 14.18
CA ASN A 331 42.75 12.37 14.48
C ASN A 331 42.66 13.75 13.79
N GLY A 332 41.44 14.24 13.58
CA GLY A 332 41.11 15.65 13.37
C GLY A 332 39.60 15.85 13.22
N GLY A 333 38.95 16.48 14.19
CA GLY A 333 37.53 16.85 14.15
C GLY A 333 37.28 18.22 13.53
N GLY A 334 35.99 18.55 13.35
CA GLY A 334 35.46 19.84 12.85
C GLY A 334 34.52 19.60 11.66
N GLN A 335 33.22 19.47 11.89
CA GLN A 335 32.22 20.55 12.04
C GLN A 335 31.61 20.98 10.70
N ASP A 336 30.28 20.98 10.71
CA ASP A 336 29.33 21.08 9.61
C ASP A 336 29.31 22.45 8.93
N ASP A 337 29.26 22.48 7.60
CA ASP A 337 28.81 23.66 6.83
C ASP A 337 28.35 23.24 5.41
N TRP A 338 27.04 23.09 5.19
CA TRP A 338 26.42 22.87 3.86
C TRP A 338 25.57 24.08 3.42
N GLY A 339 26.04 25.29 3.72
CA GLY A 339 25.46 26.53 3.22
C GLY A 339 26.26 27.13 2.06
N LYS A 340 25.58 27.31 0.92
CA LYS A 340 25.93 28.17 -0.24
C LYS A 340 26.70 27.52 -1.39
N MET A 341 25.97 27.20 -2.47
CA MET A 341 26.36 27.64 -3.82
C MET A 341 25.20 27.45 -4.82
N TYR A 342 24.54 28.55 -5.18
CA TYR A 342 23.94 28.73 -6.50
C TYR A 342 24.47 30.05 -7.04
N PRO A 343 25.06 30.09 -8.24
CA PRO A 343 25.07 31.28 -9.05
C PRO A 343 23.90 31.21 -10.05
N GLU A 344 23.13 32.28 -10.05
CA GLU A 344 22.12 32.61 -11.04
C GLU A 344 22.77 32.93 -12.39
N SER A 345 22.01 32.67 -13.47
CA SER A 345 22.22 33.09 -14.87
C SER A 345 23.17 32.28 -15.77
N VAL A 346 22.60 31.44 -16.65
CA VAL A 346 22.86 31.47 -18.11
C VAL A 346 21.60 30.99 -18.85
N ARG A 347 21.24 31.75 -19.89
CA ARG A 347 20.13 31.50 -20.82
C ARG A 347 20.42 30.32 -21.76
N ARG A 348 19.36 29.54 -22.05
CA ARG A 348 18.96 28.97 -23.35
C ARG A 348 19.96 28.07 -24.10
N SER A 349 19.74 26.74 -24.00
CA SER A 349 19.58 25.83 -25.16
C SER A 349 19.34 24.41 -24.68
N SER A 350 18.17 23.87 -25.00
CA SER A 350 17.76 22.50 -24.71
C SER A 350 18.52 21.49 -25.58
N PRO A 351 18.95 20.35 -25.04
CA PRO A 351 18.99 19.10 -25.77
C PRO A 351 17.85 18.19 -25.27
N THR A 352 16.99 17.78 -26.18
CA THR A 352 16.01 16.71 -26.01
C THR A 352 16.71 15.40 -25.62
N PRO A 353 16.32 14.70 -24.54
CA PRO A 353 16.71 13.32 -24.35
C PRO A 353 15.88 12.43 -25.27
N SER A 354 16.57 11.47 -25.87
CA SER A 354 16.05 10.40 -26.71
C SER A 354 14.91 9.63 -26.05
N SER A 355 13.90 9.35 -26.87
CA SER A 355 12.79 8.44 -26.61
C SER A 355 13.29 7.03 -26.32
N ASP A 356 13.12 6.59 -25.07
CA ASP A 356 12.82 5.20 -24.76
C ASP A 356 11.32 5.14 -24.40
N ASP A 357 10.62 4.18 -25.00
CA ASP A 357 9.16 4.08 -25.05
C ASP A 357 8.50 3.77 -23.70
N ASP A 358 7.88 4.78 -23.06
CA ASP A 358 6.97 4.64 -21.89
C ASP A 358 5.48 4.75 -22.29
N ASP A 359 5.09 4.12 -23.40
CA ASP A 359 3.73 4.21 -23.94
C ASP A 359 2.68 3.38 -23.15
N ASP A 360 3.13 2.41 -22.34
CA ASP A 360 2.24 1.61 -21.48
C ASP A 360 1.75 2.35 -20.23
N GLU A 361 2.45 3.42 -19.81
CA GLU A 361 2.13 4.19 -18.59
C GLU A 361 0.90 5.08 -18.76
N ARG A 362 0.64 5.57 -19.98
CA ARG A 362 -0.57 6.34 -20.31
C ARG A 362 -1.83 5.48 -20.42
N ARG A 363 -1.69 4.15 -20.51
CA ARG A 363 -2.78 3.23 -20.85
C ARG A 363 -3.52 2.62 -19.66
N THR A 364 -3.03 2.72 -18.43
CA THR A 364 -3.63 2.02 -17.26
C THR A 364 -4.08 2.98 -16.14
N ILE A 365 -5.29 3.54 -16.29
CA ILE A 365 -5.95 4.39 -15.28
C ILE A 365 -6.88 3.60 -14.35
N THR A 366 -7.11 2.31 -14.57
CA THR A 366 -8.17 1.58 -13.87
C THR A 366 -7.89 1.36 -12.38
N GLY A 367 -8.26 2.29 -11.49
CA GLY A 367 -8.14 2.20 -10.03
C GLY A 367 -8.75 0.93 -9.43
N ALA A 368 -9.85 0.48 -10.00
CA ALA A 368 -10.53 -0.72 -9.57
C ALA A 368 -10.13 -1.90 -10.48
N SER A 369 -9.39 -2.84 -9.91
CA SER A 369 -9.25 -4.18 -10.49
C SER A 369 -10.62 -4.87 -10.45
N TRP A 370 -11.46 -4.60 -11.45
CA TRP A 370 -12.71 -5.32 -11.65
C TRP A 370 -12.48 -6.52 -12.56
N HIS A 371 -11.89 -7.58 -12.01
CA HIS A 371 -11.99 -8.90 -12.61
C HIS A 371 -13.24 -9.59 -12.05
N PRO A 372 -14.20 -10.03 -12.89
CA PRO A 372 -15.19 -10.96 -12.42
C PRO A 372 -14.47 -12.24 -11.98
N SER A 373 -14.70 -12.68 -10.74
CA SER A 373 -14.34 -14.03 -10.34
C SER A 373 -15.14 -15.02 -11.19
N MET A 374 -14.50 -15.57 -12.21
CA MET A 374 -14.99 -16.67 -13.02
C MET A 374 -14.37 -17.97 -12.52
N THR A 375 -14.66 -18.36 -11.27
CA THR A 375 -14.56 -19.76 -10.84
C THR A 375 -15.64 -20.03 -9.81
N GLY A 376 -16.66 -20.78 -10.21
CA GLY A 376 -17.68 -21.28 -9.32
C GLY A 376 -17.11 -22.33 -8.39
N THR A 377 -17.08 -22.03 -7.09
CA THR A 377 -17.09 -23.03 -6.04
C THR A 377 -18.20 -22.68 -5.06
N THR A 378 -18.95 -23.69 -4.66
CA THR A 378 -20.23 -23.65 -3.94
C THR A 378 -20.20 -22.81 -2.66
N SER A 379 -20.53 -21.52 -2.79
CA SER A 379 -20.97 -20.66 -1.69
C SER A 379 -22.48 -20.49 -1.79
N SER A 380 -23.18 -20.48 -0.65
CA SER A 380 -24.64 -20.50 -0.59
C SER A 380 -25.23 -19.33 -1.38
N VAL A 381 -26.27 -19.61 -2.16
CA VAL A 381 -26.99 -18.66 -3.03
C VAL A 381 -27.42 -17.39 -2.27
N ALA A 382 -27.62 -17.49 -0.95
CA ALA A 382 -27.98 -16.38 -0.07
C ALA A 382 -26.86 -15.31 0.08
N ALA A 383 -25.57 -15.69 0.08
CA ALA A 383 -24.48 -14.74 0.28
C ALA A 383 -24.26 -13.80 -0.92
N ARG A 384 -24.67 -14.22 -2.13
CA ARG A 384 -24.59 -13.40 -3.35
C ARG A 384 -25.67 -12.33 -3.44
N GLN A 385 -26.78 -12.46 -2.71
CA GLN A 385 -27.93 -11.55 -2.82
C GLN A 385 -27.72 -10.18 -2.15
N ASP A 386 -26.70 -10.03 -1.30
CA ASP A 386 -26.42 -8.78 -0.58
C ASP A 386 -25.26 -7.95 -1.16
N VAL A 387 -24.51 -8.48 -2.15
CA VAL A 387 -23.37 -7.75 -2.73
C VAL A 387 -23.90 -6.67 -3.67
N ILE A 388 -23.65 -5.41 -3.32
CA ILE A 388 -24.08 -4.24 -4.09
C ILE A 388 -22.96 -3.79 -5.05
N GLU A 389 -21.71 -3.78 -4.59
CA GLU A 389 -20.60 -3.20 -5.34
C GLU A 389 -19.25 -3.79 -4.90
N GLU A 390 -18.54 -4.54 -5.75
CA GLU A 390 -17.20 -5.06 -5.38
C GLU A 390 -16.07 -3.99 -5.55
N ALA A 391 -16.31 -2.88 -6.27
CA ALA A 391 -15.33 -1.81 -6.60
C ALA A 391 -14.57 -1.24 -5.40
N GLY A 392 -13.27 -1.43 -5.29
CA GLY A 392 -12.53 -0.87 -4.16
C GLY A 392 -12.75 -1.64 -2.86
N ALA A 393 -13.12 -2.93 -2.96
CA ALA A 393 -12.86 -3.91 -1.90
C ALA A 393 -11.39 -3.86 -1.45
N GLY A 394 -10.45 -3.86 -2.41
CA GLY A 394 -9.02 -3.68 -2.13
C GLY A 394 -8.71 -2.37 -1.40
N ASP A 395 -9.27 -1.24 -1.84
CA ASP A 395 -9.04 0.07 -1.20
C ASP A 395 -9.53 0.07 0.25
N ALA A 396 -10.70 -0.54 0.51
CA ALA A 396 -11.25 -0.72 1.85
C ALA A 396 -10.39 -1.65 2.71
N PHE A 397 -9.84 -2.72 2.13
CA PHE A 397 -8.90 -3.60 2.83
C PHE A 397 -7.63 -2.85 3.23
N VAL A 398 -7.02 -2.11 2.30
CA VAL A 398 -5.81 -1.30 2.55
C VAL A 398 -6.07 -0.28 3.65
N ALA A 399 -7.15 0.49 3.56
CA ALA A 399 -7.52 1.47 4.60
C ALA A 399 -7.74 0.80 5.96
N GLY A 400 -8.49 -0.31 5.99
CA GLY A 400 -8.77 -1.05 7.22
C GLY A 400 -7.51 -1.59 7.88
N MET A 401 -6.62 -2.19 7.09
CA MET A 401 -5.34 -2.70 7.58
C MET A 401 -4.41 -1.57 8.06
N ILE A 402 -4.28 -0.47 7.32
CA ILE A 402 -3.48 0.68 7.77
C ILE A 402 -4.00 1.20 9.11
N PHE A 403 -5.31 1.39 9.24
CA PHE A 403 -5.92 1.84 10.49
C PHE A 403 -5.63 0.86 11.63
N ALA A 404 -5.93 -0.42 11.43
CA ALA A 404 -5.75 -1.45 12.45
C ALA A 404 -4.29 -1.60 12.89
N LEU A 405 -3.35 -1.66 11.94
CA LEU A 405 -1.93 -1.78 12.22
C LEU A 405 -1.37 -0.54 12.95
N SER A 406 -1.94 0.65 12.71
CA SER A 406 -1.56 1.86 13.44
C SER A 406 -1.97 1.86 14.93
N ARG A 407 -2.84 0.92 15.37
CA ARG A 407 -3.30 0.78 16.76
C ARG A 407 -2.26 0.12 17.67
N ARG A 408 -1.13 0.82 17.87
CA ARG A 408 -0.01 0.41 18.74
C ARG A 408 0.73 -0.85 18.29
N LEU A 409 0.54 -1.28 17.05
CA LEU A 409 1.31 -2.39 16.48
C LEU A 409 2.47 -1.90 15.61
N LEU A 410 2.22 -0.91 14.75
CA LEU A 410 3.18 -0.35 13.82
C LEU A 410 3.23 1.19 13.94
N PRO A 411 4.42 1.81 13.90
CA PRO A 411 5.74 1.17 13.96
C PRO A 411 5.99 0.53 15.33
N GLY A 412 6.65 -0.62 15.34
CA GLY A 412 6.88 -1.43 16.54
C GLY A 412 7.50 -2.77 16.20
N ALA A 413 8.16 -3.40 17.17
CA ALA A 413 8.77 -4.70 16.98
C ALA A 413 7.71 -5.82 16.79
N PRO A 414 8.01 -6.87 16.00
CA PRO A 414 9.21 -7.06 15.16
C PRO A 414 9.09 -6.44 13.75
N TYR A 415 8.11 -5.56 13.53
CA TYR A 415 7.68 -5.11 12.20
C TYR A 415 8.28 -3.77 11.76
N SER A 416 9.35 -3.31 12.41
CA SER A 416 10.00 -2.05 12.08
C SER A 416 11.51 -2.23 11.98
N PRO A 417 12.20 -1.54 11.04
CA PRO A 417 13.64 -1.70 10.88
C PRO A 417 14.39 -1.47 12.18
N GLY A 418 15.32 -2.39 12.48
CA GLY A 418 16.14 -2.35 13.70
C GLY A 418 15.42 -2.72 15.00
N LEU A 419 14.11 -3.00 14.98
CA LEU A 419 13.34 -3.40 16.15
C LEU A 419 12.97 -4.90 16.08
N GLN A 420 13.86 -5.76 16.58
CA GLN A 420 13.73 -7.22 16.44
C GLN A 420 13.02 -7.91 17.61
N HIS A 421 13.04 -7.31 18.81
CA HIS A 421 12.51 -7.94 20.02
C HIS A 421 11.11 -7.42 20.36
N LEU A 422 10.18 -8.35 20.58
CA LEU A 422 8.85 -8.02 21.09
C LEU A 422 8.96 -7.23 22.40
N PRO A 423 8.18 -6.16 22.57
CA PRO A 423 8.17 -5.42 23.83
C PRO A 423 7.60 -6.31 24.95
N GLY A 424 7.99 -6.02 26.21
CA GLY A 424 7.56 -6.81 27.38
C GLY A 424 6.03 -6.80 27.61
N PRO A 425 5.50 -7.69 28.46
CA PRO A 425 4.06 -7.92 28.62
C PRO A 425 3.24 -6.67 29.00
N ASP A 426 3.83 -5.69 29.69
CA ASP A 426 3.16 -4.44 30.04
C ASP A 426 2.88 -3.53 28.82
N ALA A 427 3.58 -3.72 27.70
CA ALA A 427 3.38 -2.98 26.46
C ALA A 427 2.25 -3.54 25.57
N GLU A 428 1.71 -4.72 25.90
CA GLU A 428 0.66 -5.39 25.11
C GLU A 428 -0.75 -4.91 25.45
N LYS A 429 -0.94 -4.20 26.57
CA LYS A 429 -2.27 -3.77 27.03
C LYS A 429 -2.90 -2.77 26.05
N GLY A 430 -4.00 -3.19 25.41
CA GLY A 430 -4.73 -2.41 24.41
C GLY A 430 -4.09 -2.38 23.01
N ARG A 431 -3.14 -3.29 22.71
CA ARG A 431 -2.59 -3.50 21.38
C ARG A 431 -3.44 -4.55 20.65
N TRP A 432 -3.86 -4.25 19.42
CA TRP A 432 -4.49 -5.26 18.57
C TRP A 432 -3.44 -6.26 18.08
N ARG A 433 -3.80 -7.54 18.09
CA ARG A 433 -3.04 -8.63 17.49
C ARG A 433 -3.14 -8.59 15.98
N LEU A 434 -2.21 -9.27 15.30
CA LEU A 434 -2.24 -9.41 13.83
C LEU A 434 -3.54 -10.02 13.32
N GLU A 435 -4.07 -11.02 14.03
CA GLU A 435 -5.35 -11.67 13.70
C GLU A 435 -6.52 -10.69 13.78
N GLU A 436 -6.54 -9.82 14.79
CA GLU A 436 -7.56 -8.79 14.97
C GLU A 436 -7.46 -7.73 13.88
N CYS A 437 -6.23 -7.36 13.49
CA CYS A 437 -6.00 -6.43 12.38
C CYS A 437 -6.53 -6.99 11.05
N LEU A 438 -6.20 -8.25 10.72
CA LEU A 438 -6.69 -8.90 9.50
C LEU A 438 -8.22 -9.00 9.51
N ARG A 439 -8.81 -9.31 10.66
CA ARG A 439 -10.26 -9.38 10.84
C ARG A 439 -10.92 -8.02 10.62
N PHE A 440 -10.38 -6.95 11.20
CA PHE A 440 -10.89 -5.60 11.01
C PHE A 440 -10.86 -5.19 9.53
N GLY A 441 -9.72 -5.45 8.84
CA GLY A 441 -9.60 -5.21 7.40
C GLY A 441 -10.61 -6.00 6.58
N THR A 442 -10.78 -7.30 6.88
CA THR A 442 -11.73 -8.18 6.19
C THR A 442 -13.18 -7.73 6.39
N GLU A 443 -13.54 -7.34 7.60
CA GLU A 443 -14.89 -6.85 7.88
C GLU A 443 -15.17 -5.53 7.17
N MET A 444 -14.17 -4.64 7.08
CA MET A 444 -14.29 -3.40 6.31
C MET A 444 -14.59 -3.68 4.83
N VAL A 445 -13.92 -4.67 4.23
CA VAL A 445 -14.23 -5.15 2.87
C VAL A 445 -15.69 -5.62 2.80
N GLY A 446 -16.10 -6.49 3.73
CA GLY A 446 -17.44 -7.04 3.78
C GLY A 446 -18.54 -5.98 3.88
N ARG A 447 -18.34 -4.94 4.69
CA ARG A 447 -19.28 -3.82 4.82
C ARG A 447 -19.27 -2.93 3.58
N LYS A 448 -18.11 -2.74 2.98
CA LYS A 448 -17.93 -1.95 1.77
C LYS A 448 -18.64 -2.57 0.57
N ILE A 449 -18.57 -3.89 0.40
CA ILE A 449 -19.20 -4.53 -0.77
C ILE A 449 -20.74 -4.55 -0.73
N ARG A 450 -21.33 -4.24 0.43
CA ARG A 450 -22.79 -4.20 0.66
C ARG A 450 -23.36 -2.77 0.70
N ARG A 451 -22.58 -1.78 0.25
CA ARG A 451 -23.02 -0.39 0.15
C ARG A 451 -22.46 0.23 -1.12
N ARG A 452 -23.00 1.39 -1.48
CA ARG A 452 -22.43 2.22 -2.54
C ARG A 452 -21.46 3.21 -1.93
N GLY A 453 -20.31 3.40 -2.58
CA GLY A 453 -19.27 4.30 -2.10
C GLY A 453 -18.68 3.88 -0.74
N PHE A 454 -18.00 4.81 -0.09
CA PHE A 454 -17.19 4.55 1.10
C PHE A 454 -17.71 5.24 2.37
N ASP A 455 -18.72 6.10 2.24
CA ASP A 455 -19.19 6.92 3.36
C ASP A 455 -19.80 6.08 4.49
N GLY A 456 -19.51 6.49 5.72
CA GLY A 456 -20.01 5.83 6.93
C GLY A 456 -19.43 4.44 7.17
N LEU A 457 -18.32 4.06 6.52
CA LEU A 457 -17.65 2.79 6.80
C LEU A 457 -17.09 2.78 8.23
N ALA A 458 -16.43 3.85 8.68
CA ALA A 458 -15.90 3.94 10.04
C ALA A 458 -17.01 3.82 11.10
N ARG A 459 -18.11 4.56 10.92
CA ARG A 459 -19.29 4.47 11.79
C ARG A 459 -19.86 3.05 11.81
N ALA A 460 -19.92 2.39 10.66
CA ALA A 460 -20.39 1.01 10.60
C ALA A 460 -19.46 0.04 11.34
N MET A 461 -18.16 0.31 11.44
CA MET A 461 -17.25 -0.46 12.29
C MET A 461 -17.50 -0.19 13.78
N GLU A 462 -17.78 1.07 14.14
CA GLU A 462 -18.11 1.48 15.52
C GLU A 462 -19.41 0.83 16.02
N GLU A 463 -20.46 0.81 15.18
CA GLU A 463 -21.77 0.24 15.52
C GLU A 463 -21.75 -1.25 15.89
N VAL A 464 -20.67 -1.96 15.56
CA VAL A 464 -20.49 -3.37 15.93
C VAL A 464 -19.42 -3.61 16.99
N GLY A 465 -19.03 -2.55 17.71
CA GLY A 465 -18.24 -2.68 18.93
C GLY A 465 -16.74 -2.82 18.71
N TRP A 466 -16.20 -2.48 17.53
CA TRP A 466 -14.74 -2.49 17.32
C TRP A 466 -13.98 -1.49 18.18
N PHE A 467 -14.67 -0.49 18.75
CA PHE A 467 -14.08 0.58 19.55
C PHE A 467 -14.64 0.66 20.98
N GLU A 468 -15.42 -0.34 21.39
CA GLU A 468 -15.85 -0.50 22.78
C GLU A 468 -14.74 -1.24 23.55
N ASP A 469 -14.19 -0.59 24.58
CA ASP A 469 -13.09 -1.11 25.43
C ASP A 469 -13.56 -2.17 26.44
#